data_AF-A0A2G7LY42-F1
#
_entry.id   AF-A0A2G7LY42-F1
#
_cell.length_a   1.000
_cell.length_b   1.000
_cell.length_c   1.000
_cell.angle_alpha   90.00
_cell.angle_beta   90.00
_cell.angle_gamma   90.00
#
_symmetry.space_group_name_H-M   'P 1'
#
loop_
_entity.id
_entity.type
_entity.pdbx_description
1 polymer ?
#
loop_
_entity_poly.entity_id
_entity_poly.type
_entity_poly.pdbx_seq_one_letter_code
_entity_poly.pdbx_strand_id
1 'polypeptide(L)' 'MNLLQAAQYSANGFTVRSNQGKRYSPEKLNVKWIGVHYASMNNNGMTDEERKGEWEAVISLSNKSKKI' A
#
# COMPACT_ATOMS: atom_id res chain seq x y z
N MET A 1 -6.68 -1.74 8.18
CA MET A 1 -7.09 -2.44 6.94
C MET A 1 -6.23 -3.70 6.75
N ASN A 2 -6.69 -4.71 6.01
CA ASN A 2 -5.88 -5.90 5.73
C ASN A 2 -4.93 -5.68 4.53
N LEU A 3 -4.06 -6.65 4.25
CA LEU A 3 -3.08 -6.56 3.16
C LEU A 3 -3.73 -6.38 1.78
N LEU A 4 -4.88 -7.04 1.54
CA LEU A 4 -5.61 -6.91 0.27
C LEU A 4 -6.11 -5.49 0.06
N GLN A 5 -6.70 -4.88 1.09
CA GLN A 5 -7.13 -3.49 1.06
C GLN A 5 -5.92 -2.56 0.89
N ALA A 6 -4.81 -2.82 1.58
CA ALA A 6 -3.58 -2.06 1.41
C ALA A 6 -3.06 -2.12 -0.04
N ALA A 7 -3.14 -3.29 -0.67
CA ALA A 7 -2.78 -3.47 -2.08
C ALA A 7 -3.70 -2.68 -3.02
N GLN A 8 -5.01 -2.60 -2.72
CA GLN A 8 -5.96 -1.75 -3.47
C GLN A 8 -5.63 -0.26 -3.33
N TYR A 9 -5.36 0.22 -2.11
CA TYR A 9 -4.92 1.61 -1.90
C TYR A 9 -3.63 1.89 -2.65
N SER A 10 -2.65 0.98 -2.57
CA SER A 10 -1.39 1.08 -3.29
C SER A 10 -1.57 1.13 -4.80
N ALA A 11 -2.49 0.35 -5.36
CA ALA A 11 -2.80 0.37 -6.79
C ALA A 11 -3.47 1.67 -7.25
N ASN A 12 -4.15 2.38 -6.34
CA ASN A 12 -4.71 3.71 -6.57
C ASN A 12 -3.69 4.84 -6.31
N GLY A 13 -2.42 4.51 -6.11
CA GLY A 13 -1.34 5.50 -5.96
C GLY A 13 -1.07 5.95 -4.52
N PHE A 14 -1.72 5.34 -3.52
CA PHE A 14 -1.48 5.71 -2.12
C PHE A 14 -0.30 4.94 -1.53
N THR A 15 0.48 5.60 -0.67
CA THR A 15 1.44 4.90 0.18
C THR A 15 0.69 4.24 1.33
N VAL A 16 1.13 3.05 1.74
CA VAL A 16 0.57 2.33 2.88
C VAL A 16 1.66 2.00 3.90
N ARG A 17 1.25 1.77 5.15
CA ARG A 17 2.12 1.43 6.29
C ARG A 17 1.67 0.11 6.91
N SER A 18 2.60 -0.80 7.18
CA SER A 18 2.33 -2.03 7.92
C SER A 18 2.27 -1.78 9.44
N ASN A 19 1.74 -2.73 10.20
CA ASN A 19 1.75 -2.75 11.67
C ASN A 19 3.16 -2.63 12.29
N GLN A 20 4.20 -2.99 11.54
CA GLN A 20 5.60 -2.82 11.92
C GLN A 20 6.14 -1.41 11.60
N GLY A 21 5.28 -0.48 11.18
CA GLY A 21 5.63 0.91 10.86
C GLY A 21 6.31 1.11 9.51
N LYS A 22 6.55 0.04 8.74
CA LYS A 22 7.26 0.09 7.45
C LYS A 22 6.34 0.67 6.37
N ARG A 23 6.86 1.66 5.64
CA ARG A 23 6.14 2.31 4.54
C ARG A 23 6.42 1.61 3.21
N TYR A 24 5.36 1.50 2.41
CA TYR A 24 5.38 0.96 1.08
C TYR A 24 4.67 1.90 0.12
N SER A 25 5.43 2.45 -0.83
CA SER A 25 4.90 3.23 -1.95
C SER A 25 4.29 2.30 -3.01
N PRO A 26 3.49 2.83 -3.94
CA PRO A 26 2.97 2.08 -5.09
C PRO A 26 4.02 1.27 -5.85
N GLU A 27 5.19 1.87 -6.07
CA GLU A 27 6.30 1.25 -6.81
C GLU A 27 6.96 0.13 -6.01
N LYS A 28 7.00 0.27 -4.67
CA LYS A 28 7.61 -0.74 -3.79
C LYS A 28 6.74 -1.97 -3.66
N LEU A 29 5.42 -1.78 -3.51
CA LEU A 29 4.43 -2.86 -3.45
C LEU A 29 4.19 -3.49 -4.83
N ASN A 30 4.30 -2.70 -5.91
CA ASN A 30 4.20 -3.13 -7.31
C ASN A 30 3.06 -4.12 -7.54
N VAL A 31 1.85 -3.75 -7.10
CA VAL A 31 0.68 -4.62 -7.18
C VAL A 31 0.22 -4.72 -8.63
N LYS A 32 0.14 -5.94 -9.16
CA LYS A 32 -0.41 -6.21 -10.48
C LYS A 32 -1.79 -6.83 -10.34
N TRP A 33 -2.74 -6.38 -11.15
CA TRP A 33 -4.12 -6.85 -11.17
C TRP A 33 -4.44 -7.54 -12.50
N ILE A 34 -5.26 -8.59 -12.45
CA ILE A 34 -5.90 -9.22 -13.59
C ILE A 34 -7.41 -9.16 -13.33
N GLY A 35 -8.07 -8.19 -13.96
CA GLY A 35 -9.45 -7.86 -13.64
C GLY A 35 -9.59 -7.41 -12.19
N VAL A 36 -10.43 -8.12 -11.42
CA VAL A 36 -10.69 -7.84 -9.99
C VAL A 36 -9.79 -8.63 -9.04
N HIS A 37 -8.96 -9.54 -9.55
CA HIS A 37 -8.03 -10.33 -8.75
C HIS A 37 -6.64 -9.73 -8.79
N TYR A 38 -5.94 -9.69 -7.65
CA TYR A 38 -4.52 -9.33 -7.67
C TYR A 38 -3.71 -10.54 -8.17
N ALA A 39 -2.90 -10.32 -9.18
CA ALA A 39 -2.06 -11.35 -9.79
C ALA A 39 -0.74 -11.52 -9.03
N SER A 40 -0.18 -10.41 -8.54
CA SER A 40 1.06 -10.42 -7.77
C SER A 40 1.24 -9.13 -6.98
N MET A 41 2.00 -9.21 -5.89
CA MET A 41 2.54 -8.04 -5.19
C MET A 41 3.97 -8.34 -4.75
N ASN A 42 4.81 -7.33 -4.66
CA ASN A 42 6.15 -7.46 -4.11
C ASN A 42 6.08 -7.55 -2.58
N ASN A 43 6.25 -8.77 -2.08
CA ASN A 43 6.26 -9.10 -0.65
C ASN A 43 7.68 -9.38 -0.13
N ASN A 44 8.71 -9.05 -0.91
CA ASN A 44 10.09 -9.33 -0.54
C ASN A 44 10.48 -8.54 0.73
N GLY A 45 10.97 -9.26 1.74
CA GLY A 45 11.28 -8.70 3.05
C GLY A 45 10.06 -8.28 3.87
N MET A 46 8.86 -8.78 3.58
CA MET A 46 7.72 -8.74 4.50
C MET A 46 7.76 -9.94 5.43
N THR A 47 7.63 -9.71 6.74
CA THR A 47 7.45 -10.79 7.72
C THR A 47 6.02 -11.34 7.67
N ASP A 48 5.79 -12.53 8.23
CA ASP A 48 4.44 -13.08 8.33
C ASP A 48 3.55 -12.23 9.25
N GLU A 49 4.13 -11.59 10.26
CA GLU A 49 3.44 -10.62 11.11
C GLU A 49 3.01 -9.37 10.34
N GLU A 50 3.82 -8.89 9.38
CA GLU A 50 3.41 -7.80 8.49
C GLU A 50 2.26 -8.23 7.57
N ARG A 51 2.31 -9.45 7.03
CA ARG A 51 1.28 -9.95 6.10
C ARG A 51 -0.08 -10.16 6.76
N LYS A 52 -0.08 -10.62 8.01
CA LYS A 52 -1.30 -10.89 8.80
C LYS A 52 -1.75 -9.69 9.63
N GLY A 53 -0.85 -8.73 9.84
CA GLY A 53 -1.09 -7.55 10.65
C GLY A 53 -1.99 -6.52 10.00
N GLU A 54 -2.30 -5.49 10.77
CA GLU A 54 -3.04 -4.34 10.28
C GLU A 54 -2.18 -3.43 9.43
N TRP A 55 -2.82 -2.82 8.44
CA TRP A 55 -2.23 -1.84 7.54
C TRP A 55 -2.99 -0.53 7.65
N GLU A 56 -2.33 0.55 7.24
CA GLU A 56 -2.88 1.90 7.25
C GLU A 56 -2.51 2.64 5.96
N ALA A 57 -3.48 3.39 5.41
CA ALA A 57 -3.21 4.24 4.26
C ALA A 57 -2.51 5.51 4.75
N VAL A 58 -1.32 5.78 4.21
CA VAL A 58 -0.62 7.05 4.42
C VAL A 58 -1.15 8.00 3.36
N ILE A 59 -2.26 8.65 3.66
CA ILE A 59 -2.74 9.79 2.87
C ILE A 59 -1.76 10.93 3.16
N SER A 60 -0.78 11.13 2.28
CA SER A 60 -0.15 12.43 2.25
C SER A 60 -1.22 13.38 1.74
N LEU A 61 -1.77 14.21 2.64
CA LEU A 61 -2.40 15.45 2.22
C LEU A 61 -1.27 16.27 1.61
N SER A 62 -0.92 15.99 0.34
CA SER A 62 -0.30 17.00 -0.48
C SER A 62 -1.39 18.05 -0.61
N ASN A 63 -1.39 18.99 0.33
CA ASN A 63 -2.13 20.20 0.23
C ASN A 63 -1.50 20.88 -0.99
N LYS A 64 -2.02 20.56 -2.19
CA LYS A 64 -1.90 21.43 -3.35
C LYS A 64 -2.77 22.64 -3.02
N SER A 65 -2.35 23.41 -2.00
CA SER A 65 -2.45 24.86 -2.09
C SER A 65 -1.67 25.20 -3.35
N LYS A 66 -2.36 25.17 -4.48
CA LYS A 66 -2.06 26.06 -5.60
C LYS A 66 -2.10 27.44 -4.97
N LYS A 67 -0.94 27.93 -4.52
CA LYS A 67 -0.73 29.35 -4.30
C LYS A 67 -0.90 29.99 -5.67
N ILE A 68 -2.02 30.70 -5.78
CA ILE A 68 -2.30 31.94 -6.52
C ILE A 68 -1.50 32.11 -7.80
#